data_AF-A0A151SDU9-F1
#
_entry.id   AF-A0A151SDU9-F1
#
_cell.length_a   1.000
_cell.length_b   1.000
_cell.length_c   1.000
_cell.angle_alpha   90.00
_cell.angle_beta   90.00
_cell.angle_gamma   90.00
#
_symmetry.space_group_name_H-M   'P 1'
#
loop_
_entity.id
_entity.type
_entity.pdbx_description
1 polymer ?
#
loop_
_entity_poly.entity_id
_entity_poly.type
_entity_poly.pdbx_seq_one_letter_code
_entity_poly.pdbx_strand_id
1 'polypeptide(L)' 'MSCEGCVGAVKRVLGKLDGVESYDIDLKEQKVVVKGNVQPDTVLQTVSKTGKKTTFWEGEAAPATSTVSAA' A
#
# COMPACT_ATOMS: atom_id res chain seq x y z
N MET A 1 -9.44 6.75 -6.12
CA MET A 1 -10.51 6.02 -5.38
C MET A 1 -11.68 6.98 -5.19
N SER A 2 -12.92 6.59 -5.52
CA SER A 2 -14.03 7.56 -5.64
C SER A 2 -15.29 7.23 -4.82
N CYS A 3 -15.34 6.11 -4.12
CA CYS A 3 -16.49 5.72 -3.30
C CYS A 3 -16.10 4.82 -2.12
N GLU A 4 -16.98 4.70 -1.13
CA GLU A 4 -16.80 3.80 0.02
C GLU A 4 -16.64 2.33 -0.40
N GLY A 5 -17.28 1.91 -1.50
CA GLY A 5 -17.09 0.58 -2.07
C GLY A 5 -15.64 0.31 -2.52
N CYS A 6 -14.96 1.33 -3.06
CA CYS A 6 -13.55 1.23 -3.43
C CYS A 6 -12.67 1.09 -2.18
N VAL A 7 -12.97 1.86 -1.12
CA VAL A 7 -12.28 1.74 0.16
C VAL A 7 -12.48 0.34 0.75
N GLY A 8 -13.71 -0.16 0.78
CA GLY A 8 -14.02 -1.50 1.26
C GLY A 8 -13.28 -2.60 0.49
N ALA A 9 -13.10 -2.45 -0.82
CA ALA A 9 -12.31 -3.39 -1.62
C ALA A 9 -10.83 -3.40 -1.22
N VAL A 10 -10.22 -2.22 -1.00
CA VAL A 10 -8.83 -2.10 -0.53
C VAL A 10 -8.68 -2.68 0.88
N LYS A 11 -9.58 -2.34 1.80
CA LYS A 11 -9.60 -2.90 3.17
C LYS A 11 -9.68 -4.44 3.16
N ARG A 12 -10.51 -5.01 2.28
CA ARG A 12 -10.66 -6.46 2.14
C ARG A 12 -9.40 -7.18 1.69
N VAL A 13 -8.61 -6.59 0.78
CA VAL A 13 -7.38 -7.24 0.30
C VAL A 13 -6.22 -7.04 1.27
N LEU A 14 -6.11 -5.88 1.91
CA LEU A 14 -5.08 -5.62 2.92
C LEU A 14 -5.31 -6.37 4.23
N GLY A 15 -6.56 -6.51 4.67
CA GLY A 15 -6.89 -7.29 5.87
C GLY A 15 -6.67 -8.79 5.74
N LYS A 16 -6.41 -9.29 4.52
CA LYS A 16 -6.04 -10.69 4.25
C LYS A 16 -4.54 -10.86 4.01
N LEU A 17 -3.78 -9.77 4.01
CA LEU A 17 -2.36 -9.80 3.69
C LEU A 17 -1.56 -10.02 4.97
N ASP A 18 -0.82 -11.13 5.03
CA ASP A 18 0.06 -11.45 6.14
C ASP A 18 1.18 -10.39 6.29
N GLY A 19 1.48 -10.05 7.54
CA GLY A 19 2.49 -9.05 7.87
C GLY A 19 1.98 -7.61 7.90
N VAL A 20 0.71 -7.35 7.55
CA VAL A 20 0.08 -6.04 7.75
C VAL A 20 -0.37 -5.89 9.19
N GLU A 21 0.13 -4.86 9.89
CA GLU A 21 -0.26 -4.53 11.26
C GLU A 21 -1.37 -3.48 11.29
N SER A 22 -1.24 -2.45 10.45
CA SER A 22 -2.25 -1.40 10.31
C SER A 22 -2.20 -0.76 8.93
N TYR A 23 -3.30 -0.13 8.53
CA TYR A 23 -3.37 0.62 7.28
C TYR A 23 -4.31 1.81 7.42
N ASP A 24 -3.97 2.90 6.72
CA ASP A 24 -4.76 4.11 6.62
C ASP A 24 -5.11 4.39 5.15
N ILE A 25 -6.30 4.92 4.90
CA ILE A 25 -6.81 5.16 3.54
C ILE A 25 -7.34 6.59 3.48
N ASP A 26 -6.56 7.46 2.84
CA ASP A 26 -6.92 8.84 2.56
C ASP A 26 -7.71 8.90 1.26
N LEU A 27 -9.04 9.04 1.38
CA LEU A 27 -9.92 9.20 0.21
C LEU A 27 -9.66 10.49 -0.57
N LYS A 28 -9.29 11.57 0.15
CA LYS A 28 -9.03 12.89 -0.45
C LYS A 28 -7.79 12.87 -1.34
N GLU A 29 -6.71 12.27 -0.85
CA GLU A 29 -5.43 12.14 -1.57
C GLU A 29 -5.35 10.88 -2.43
N GLN A 30 -6.34 9.99 -2.32
CA GLN A 30 -6.34 8.67 -2.94
C GLN A 30 -5.10 7.84 -2.56
N LYS A 31 -4.64 8.00 -1.32
CA LYS A 31 -3.42 7.40 -0.78
C LYS A 31 -3.76 6.28 0.19
N VAL A 32 -2.94 5.24 0.19
CA VAL A 32 -3.03 4.13 1.14
C VAL A 32 -1.68 3.99 1.82
N VAL A 33 -1.68 4.08 3.15
CA VAL A 33 -0.49 3.89 3.97
C VAL A 33 -0.61 2.54 4.65
N VAL A 34 0.39 1.69 4.51
CA VAL A 34 0.43 0.36 5.12
C VAL A 34 1.62 0.30 6.07
N LYS A 35 1.40 -0.22 7.28
CA LYS A 35 2.43 -0.45 8.29
C LYS A 35 2.46 -1.93 8.65
N GLY A 36 3.66 -2.47 8.76
CA GLY A 36 3.91 -3.85 9.19
C GLY A 36 5.12 -4.45 8.50
N ASN A 37 5.38 -5.73 8.76
CA ASN A 37 6.47 -6.50 8.18
C ASN A 37 6.01 -7.16 6.86
N VAL A 38 5.85 -6.36 5.81
CA VAL A 38 5.42 -6.81 4.48
C VAL A 38 6.24 -6.12 3.39
N GLN A 39 6.53 -6.83 2.31
CA GLN A 39 7.26 -6.28 1.18
C GLN A 39 6.42 -5.23 0.42
N PRO A 40 6.97 -4.05 0.07
CA PRO A 40 6.25 -3.00 -0.64
C PRO A 40 5.62 -3.48 -1.96
N ASP A 41 6.33 -4.31 -2.72
CA ASP A 41 5.82 -4.89 -3.97
C ASP A 41 4.61 -5.80 -3.73
N THR A 42 4.62 -6.57 -2.65
CA THR A 42 3.49 -7.43 -2.29
C THR A 42 2.26 -6.59 -1.94
N VAL A 43 2.45 -5.47 -1.24
CA VAL A 43 1.36 -4.52 -0.96
C VAL A 43 0.82 -3.94 -2.28
N LEU A 44 1.69 -3.47 -3.16
CA LEU A 44 1.32 -2.90 -4.45
C LEU A 44 0.52 -3.90 -5.31
N GLN A 45 1.01 -5.13 -5.43
CA GLN A 45 0.31 -6.20 -6.15
C GLN A 45 -1.04 -6.53 -5.51
N THR A 46 -1.10 -6.59 -4.19
CA THR A 46 -2.33 -6.92 -3.45
C THR A 46 -3.40 -5.86 -3.64
N VAL A 47 -3.04 -4.57 -3.58
CA VAL A 47 -3.98 -3.47 -3.85
C VAL A 47 -4.38 -3.45 -5.32
N SER A 48 -3.48 -3.75 -6.25
CA SER A 48 -3.77 -3.80 -7.70
C SER A 48 -4.82 -4.85 -8.06
N LYS A 49 -4.95 -5.95 -7.29
CA LYS A 49 -6.02 -6.96 -7.47
C LYS A 49 -7.43 -6.39 -7.34
N THR A 50 -7.58 -5.20 -6.75
CA THR A 50 -8.87 -4.52 -6.68
C THR A 50 -9.34 -3.95 -8.03
N GLY A 51 -8.51 -4.03 -9.08
CA GLY A 51 -8.80 -3.56 -10.43
C GLY A 51 -8.54 -2.07 -10.64
N LYS A 52 -7.82 -1.42 -9.72
CA LYS A 52 -7.47 0.01 -9.80
C LYS A 52 -6.01 0.17 -10.18
N LYS A 53 -5.73 1.19 -10.98
CA LYS A 53 -4.36 1.64 -11.23
C LYS A 53 -3.76 2.07 -9.89
N THR A 54 -2.67 1.42 -9.52
CA THR A 54 -1.99 1.63 -8.24
C THR A 54 -0.51 1.83 -8.53
N THR A 55 0.10 2.82 -7.91
CA THR A 55 1.54 3.11 -7.99
C THR A 55 2.05 3.39 -6.58
N PHE A 56 3.36 3.30 -6.39
CA PHE A 56 3.96 3.80 -5.16
C PHE A 56 3.72 5.31 -5.04
N TRP A 57 3.53 5.75 -3.80
CA TRP A 57 3.31 7.15 -3.51
C TRP A 57 4.65 7.89 -3.53
N GLU A 58 4.78 8.91 -4.38
CA GLU A 58 6.02 9.70 -4.55
C GLU A 58 6.08 10.93 -3.60
N GLY A 59 5.08 11.12 -2.73
CA GLY A 59 4.99 12.25 -1.81
C GLY A 59 5.54 11.93 -0.42
N GLU A 60 6.60 12.65 -0.03
CA GLU A 60 7.34 12.60 1.23
C GLU A 60 8.22 11.35 1.42
N ALA A 61 9.50 11.55 1.16
CA ALA A 61 10.56 10.59 1.42
C ALA A 61 10.74 10.39 2.93
N ALA A 62 10.36 9.23 3.46
CA ALA A 62 10.93 8.69 4.68
C ALA A 62 11.89 7.55 4.31
N PRO A 63 13.18 7.62 4.70
CA PRO A 63 14.23 6.79 4.14
C PRO A 63 14.22 5.40 4.77
N ALA A 64 14.11 4.35 3.96
CA ALA A 64 14.52 3.00 4.35
C ALA A 64 15.35 2.40 3.23
N THR A 65 16.65 2.68 3.34
CA THR A 65 17.77 2.08 2.63
C THR A 65 17.65 0.56 2.58
N SER A 66 17.78 -0.03 1.39
CA SER A 66 18.33 -1.37 1.20
C SER A 66 18.81 -1.54 -0.24
N THR A 67 19.90 -0.85 -0.57
CA THR A 67 20.90 -1.42 -1.47
C THR A 67 22.24 -1.32 -0.77
N VAL A 68 22.63 -2.41 -0.12
CA VAL A 68 24.02 -2.68 0.22
C VAL A 68 24.76 -2.79 -1.12
N SER A 69 25.54 -1.78 -1.47
CA SER A 69 26.47 -1.86 -2.59
C SER A 69 27.76 -2.48 -2.08
N ALA A 70 27.93 -3.76 -2.34
CA ALA A 70 29.22 -4.45 -2.26
C ALA A 70 29.97 -4.24 -3.58
N ALA A 71 31.15 -3.62 -3.51
CA ALA A 71 32.32 -3.83 -4.38
C ALA A 71 33.47 -2.93 -3.89
#